data_AF-A0A444IWF0-F1
#
_entry.id   AF-A0A444IWF0-F1
#
_cell.length_a   1.000
_cell.length_b   1.000
_cell.length_c   1.000
_cell.angle_alpha   90.00
_cell.angle_beta   90.00
_cell.angle_gamma   90.00
#
_symmetry.space_group_name_H-M   'P 1'
#
loop_
_entity.id
_entity.type
_entity.pdbx_description
1 polymer ?
#
loop_
_entity_poly.entity_id
_entity_poly.type
_entity_poly.pdbx_seq_one_letter_code
_entity_poly.pdbx_strand_id
1 'polypeptide(L)'
;MFFSSHEYVYANEWVNDVQVTRLSAYQDKSTHYVWLSSGVVAECQAANSGNPTLLFSEKSEGGKTLMGMLMVAVITKQQIDVQVNGCEIMEVYLR
;
A
#
# COMPACT_ATOMS: atom_id res chain seq x y z
N MET A 1 -1.19 26.73 21.82
CA MET A 1 -1.71 25.53 21.13
C MET A 1 -0.53 24.61 20.90
N PHE A 2 -0.41 23.55 21.71
CA PHE A 2 0.61 22.52 21.51
C PHE A 2 0.05 21.53 20.48
N PHE A 3 0.62 21.50 19.28
CA PHE A 3 0.39 20.40 18.35
C PHE A 3 1.20 19.21 18.88
N SER A 4 0.52 18.27 19.55
CA SER A 4 1.07 16.97 19.86
C SER A 4 1.16 16.20 18.54
N SER A 5 2.36 16.15 17.97
CA SER A 5 2.68 15.21 16.90
C SER A 5 2.60 13.80 17.49
N HIS A 6 1.47 13.13 17.28
CA HIS A 6 1.39 11.69 17.45
C HIS A 6 2.27 11.09 16.34
N GLU A 7 3.53 10.79 16.67
CA GLU A 7 4.32 9.83 15.92
C GLU A 7 3.64 8.47 16.12
N TYR A 8 2.78 8.10 15.18
CA TYR A 8 2.33 6.72 15.08
C TYR A 8 3.57 5.88 14.73
N VAL A 9 4.05 5.11 15.71
CA VAL A 9 5.06 4.07 15.46
C VAL A 9 4.32 2.95 14.74
N TYR A 10 4.30 3.04 13.42
CA TYR A 10 3.69 2.05 12.56
C TYR A 10 4.52 0.76 12.61
N ALA A 11 3.86 -0.34 12.95
CA ALA A 11 4.47 -1.66 12.94
C ALA A 11 4.41 -2.26 11.53
N ASN A 12 5.39 -3.10 11.18
CA ASN A 12 5.31 -3.87 9.95
C ASN A 12 4.22 -4.95 10.11
N GLU A 13 3.22 -4.92 9.24
CA GLU A 13 2.13 -5.88 9.21
C GLU A 13 2.09 -6.60 7.86
N TRP A 14 1.79 -7.91 7.90
CA TRP A 14 1.56 -8.71 6.70
C TRP A 14 0.08 -8.85 6.42
N VAL A 15 -0.34 -8.37 5.26
CA VAL A 15 -1.69 -8.56 4.71
C VAL A 15 -1.62 -9.70 3.70
N ASN A 16 -2.19 -10.85 4.09
CA ASN A 16 -2.05 -12.08 3.33
C ASN A 16 -3.28 -12.37 2.46
N ASP A 17 -3.05 -13.09 1.36
CA ASP A 17 -4.10 -13.64 0.49
C ASP A 17 -5.02 -12.61 -0.18
N VAL A 18 -4.47 -11.45 -0.55
CA VAL A 18 -5.23 -10.32 -1.08
C VAL A 18 -5.06 -10.17 -2.59
N GLN A 19 -6.03 -9.54 -3.24
CA GLN A 19 -5.91 -9.15 -4.65
C GLN A 19 -5.81 -7.64 -4.77
N VAL A 20 -5.00 -7.17 -5.71
CA VAL A 20 -4.97 -5.75 -6.06
C VAL A 20 -6.17 -5.45 -6.97
N THR A 21 -7.11 -4.65 -6.48
CA THR A 21 -8.33 -4.29 -7.23
C THR A 21 -8.13 -3.04 -8.08
N ARG A 22 -7.26 -2.13 -7.63
CA ARG A 22 -6.93 -0.90 -8.35
C ARG A 22 -5.51 -0.47 -8.04
N LEU A 23 -4.85 0.04 -9.06
CA LEU A 23 -3.58 0.75 -8.98
C LEU A 23 -3.78 2.12 -9.64
N SER A 24 -3.47 3.20 -8.94
CA SER A 24 -3.58 4.56 -9.46
C SER A 24 -2.30 5.34 -9.22
N ALA A 25 -1.81 5.97 -10.29
CA ALA A 25 -0.73 6.94 -10.22
C ALA A 25 -1.34 8.35 -10.18
N TYR A 26 -0.86 9.20 -9.28
CA TYR A 26 -1.16 10.63 -9.38
C TYR A 26 -0.18 11.27 -10.37
N GLN A 27 -0.70 11.89 -11.43
CA GLN A 27 0.17 12.52 -12.44
C GLN A 27 1.05 13.58 -11.76
N ASP A 28 2.36 13.55 -12.07
CA ASP A 28 3.44 14.37 -11.50
C ASP A 28 3.93 14.01 -10.08
N LYS A 29 3.49 12.89 -9.50
CA LYS A 29 4.04 12.36 -8.24
C LYS A 29 4.59 10.95 -8.39
N SER A 30 5.67 10.66 -7.67
CA SER A 30 6.22 9.30 -7.56
C SER A 30 5.43 8.41 -6.59
N THR A 31 4.36 8.93 -5.99
CA THR A 31 3.51 8.18 -5.05
C THR A 31 2.36 7.53 -5.82
N HIS A 32 2.24 6.23 -5.65
CA HIS A 32 1.20 5.39 -6.22
C HIS A 32 0.28 4.89 -5.13
N TYR A 33 -0.97 4.66 -5.49
CA TYR A 33 -2.03 4.23 -4.59
C TYR A 33 -2.55 2.86 -5.01
N VAL A 34 -2.77 2.00 -4.03
CA VAL A 34 -3.09 0.58 -4.20
C VAL A 34 -4.32 0.23 -3.37
N TRP A 35 -5.31 -0.36 -4.01
CA TRP A 35 -6.51 -0.89 -3.35
C TRP A 35 -6.46 -2.41 -3.35
N LEU A 36 -6.78 -2.99 -2.20
CA LEU A 36 -6.85 -4.43 -1.99
C LEU A 36 -8.30 -4.92 -1.88
N SER A 37 -8.55 -6.18 -2.22
CA SER A 37 -9.89 -6.79 -2.26
C SER A 37 -10.51 -6.97 -0.87
N SER A 38 -9.73 -7.29 0.14
CA SER A 38 -10.18 -7.51 1.52
C SER A 38 -10.27 -6.23 2.35
N GLY A 39 -10.10 -5.06 1.74
CA GLY A 39 -9.86 -3.79 2.43
C GLY A 39 -8.39 -3.63 2.84
N VAL A 40 -8.09 -2.57 3.59
CA VAL A 40 -6.73 -2.27 4.09
C VAL A 40 -6.65 -2.43 5.61
N VAL A 41 -5.42 -2.53 6.10
CA VAL A 41 -5.05 -2.51 7.52
C VAL A 41 -5.78 -1.43 8.32
N ALA A 42 -6.12 -1.75 9.57
CA ALA A 42 -6.91 -0.91 10.45
C ALA A 42 -6.34 0.52 10.59
N GLU A 43 -5.02 0.65 10.50
CA GLU A 43 -4.31 1.93 10.56
C GLU A 43 -4.62 2.83 9.36
N CYS A 44 -4.75 2.26 8.15
CA CYS A 44 -5.18 3.01 6.97
C CYS A 44 -6.67 3.31 6.95
N GLN A 45 -7.47 2.46 7.59
CA GLN A 45 -8.88 2.75 7.83
C GLN A 45 -9.05 3.94 8.78
N ALA A 46 -8.20 4.05 9.81
CA ALA A 46 -8.20 5.19 10.72
C ALA A 46 -7.70 6.48 10.05
N ALA A 47 -6.66 6.39 9.21
CA ALA A 47 -6.09 7.54 8.51
C ALA A 47 -6.97 8.07 7.37
N ASN A 48 -7.70 7.19 6.67
CA ASN A 48 -8.52 7.53 5.50
C ASN A 48 -9.87 6.79 5.52
N SER A 49 -10.72 7.10 6.51
CA SER A 49 -11.99 6.39 6.76
C SER A 49 -12.97 6.32 5.57
N GLY A 50 -12.87 7.25 4.62
CA GLY A 50 -13.72 7.26 3.41
C GLY A 50 -13.17 6.45 2.23
N ASN A 51 -11.85 6.20 2.17
CA ASN A 51 -11.23 5.43 1.09
C ASN A 51 -9.83 4.94 1.53
N PRO A 52 -9.78 3.88 2.33
CA PRO A 52 -8.55 3.49 2.98
C PRO A 52 -7.67 2.77 1.94
N THR A 53 -6.54 3.38 1.61
CA THR A 53 -5.72 3.04 0.45
C THR A 53 -4.26 2.91 0.86
N LEU A 54 -3.57 1.89 0.34
CA LEU A 54 -2.14 1.73 0.53
C LEU A 54 -1.38 2.59 -0.48
N LEU A 55 -0.14 2.96 -0.16
CA LEU A 55 0.69 3.75 -1.04
C LEU A 55 2.11 3.21 -1.12
N PHE A 56 2.81 3.53 -2.19
CA PHE A 56 4.26 3.33 -2.26
C PHE A 56 4.89 4.42 -3.12
N SER A 57 6.17 4.67 -2.92
CA SER A 57 6.93 5.61 -3.74
C SER A 57 7.78 4.88 -4.76
N GLU A 58 7.64 5.19 -6.05
CA GLU A 58 8.54 4.71 -7.11
C GLU A 58 10.00 5.16 -6.92
N LYS A 59 10.23 6.23 -6.15
CA LYS A 59 11.57 6.74 -5.83
C LYS A 59 12.21 6.01 -4.64
N SER A 60 11.44 5.22 -3.89
CA SER A 60 11.99 4.40 -2.81
C SER A 60 12.87 3.29 -3.39
N GLU A 61 13.77 2.76 -2.56
CA GLU A 61 14.56 1.59 -2.92
C GLU A 61 13.61 0.42 -3.24
N GLY A 62 13.76 -0.19 -4.43
CA GLY A 62 12.83 -1.23 -4.88
C GLY A 62 11.46 -0.74 -5.38
N GLY A 63 11.13 0.55 -5.27
CA GLY A 63 9.81 1.09 -5.63
C GLY A 63 9.37 0.83 -7.08
N LYS A 64 10.31 0.89 -8.05
CA LYS A 64 10.02 0.52 -9.45
C LYS A 64 9.74 -0.98 -9.63
N THR A 65 10.45 -1.83 -8.88
CA THR A 65 10.22 -3.27 -8.87
C THR A 65 8.85 -3.57 -8.27
N LEU A 66 8.51 -2.89 -7.17
CA LEU A 66 7.22 -2.98 -6.51
C LEU A 66 6.06 -2.58 -7.43
N MET A 67 6.23 -1.49 -8.18
CA MET A 67 5.31 -1.07 -9.24
C MET A 67 5.09 -2.19 -10.27
N GLY A 68 6.17 -2.79 -10.77
CA GLY A 68 6.10 -3.91 -11.71
C GLY A 68 5.34 -5.11 -11.15
N MET A 69 5.63 -5.52 -9.90
CA MET A 69 4.95 -6.63 -9.24
C MET A 69 3.45 -6.36 -9.04
N LEU A 70 3.09 -5.15 -8.61
CA LEU A 70 1.69 -4.75 -8.44
C LEU A 70 0.94 -4.68 -9.77
N MET A 71 1.57 -4.17 -10.83
CA MET A 71 0.98 -4.21 -12.19
C MET A 71 0.71 -5.65 -12.63
N VAL A 72 1.68 -6.55 -12.45
CA VAL A 72 1.52 -7.97 -12.76
C VAL A 72 0.38 -8.57 -11.95
N ALA A 73 0.30 -8.31 -10.65
CA ALA A 73 -0.78 -8.78 -9.78
C ALA A 73 -2.17 -8.32 -10.23
N VAL A 74 -2.29 -7.04 -10.65
CA VAL A 74 -3.55 -6.49 -11.20
C VAL A 74 -3.94 -7.18 -12.51
N ILE A 75 -2.99 -7.35 -13.44
CA ILE A 75 -3.26 -7.92 -14.77
C ILE A 75 -3.63 -9.40 -14.66
N THR A 76 -2.89 -10.14 -13.85
CA THR A 76 -3.06 -11.60 -13.67
C THR A 76 -4.20 -11.94 -12.70
N LYS A 77 -4.68 -10.97 -11.91
CA LYS A 77 -5.63 -11.16 -10.80
C LYS A 77 -5.14 -12.19 -9.77
N GLN A 78 -3.83 -12.31 -9.64
CA GLN A 78 -3.17 -13.23 -8.73
C GLN A 78 -3.30 -12.74 -7.28
N GLN A 79 -3.41 -13.68 -6.34
CA GLN A 79 -3.34 -13.36 -4.91
C GLN A 79 -1.89 -13.07 -4.51
N ILE A 80 -1.73 -12.10 -3.63
CA ILE A 80 -0.44 -11.62 -3.17
C ILE A 80 -0.45 -11.51 -1.65
N ASP A 81 0.74 -11.58 -1.07
CA ASP A 81 0.98 -11.18 0.31
C ASP A 81 1.71 -9.83 0.28
N VAL A 82 1.23 -8.87 1.07
CA VAL A 82 1.73 -7.50 1.09
C VAL A 82 2.24 -7.18 2.49
N GLN A 83 3.49 -6.73 2.59
CA GLN A 83 4.00 -6.16 3.83
C GLN A 83 3.81 -4.65 3.80
N VAL A 84 3.19 -4.12 4.85
CA VAL A 84 2.92 -2.70 5.01
C VAL A 84 3.54 -2.18 6.29
N ASN A 85 3.98 -0.93 6.28
CA ASN A 85 4.33 -0.15 7.46
C ASN A 85 3.36 1.03 7.50
N GLY A 86 2.34 0.95 8.36
CA GLY A 86 1.22 1.88 8.33
C GLY A 86 0.45 1.76 7.01
N CYS A 87 0.51 2.79 6.18
CA CYS A 87 -0.08 2.77 4.83
C CYS A 87 0.91 2.60 3.70
N GLU A 88 2.21 2.54 3.99
CA GLU A 88 3.22 2.39 2.97
C GLU A 88 3.52 0.91 2.72
N ILE A 89 3.50 0.50 1.46
CA ILE A 89 3.87 -0.86 1.05
C ILE A 89 5.39 -0.95 1.03
N MET A 90 5.91 -1.89 1.82
CA MET A 90 7.33 -2.20 1.91
C MET A 90 7.69 -3.28 0.90
N GLU A 91 6.92 -4.37 0.88
CA GLU A 91 7.20 -5.55 0.07
C GLU A 91 5.92 -6.19 -0.46
N VAL A 92 6.04 -6.86 -1.62
CA VAL A 92 4.96 -7.63 -2.25
C VAL A 92 5.52 -8.99 -2.64
N TYR A 93 4.80 -10.04 -2.29
CA TYR A 93 5.09 -11.40 -2.68
C TYR A 93 3.96 -11.94 -3.55
N LEU A 94 4.28 -12.32 -4.80
CA LEU A 94 3.36 -13.02 -5.69
C LEU A 94 3.27 -14.49 -5.26
N ARG A 95 2.07 -15.02 -5.05
CA ARG A 95 1.87 -16.43 -4.65
C ARG A 95 1.90 -17.39 -5.82
#